data_AF-A0A419J2A1-F1
#
_entry.id   AF-A0A419J2A1-F1
#
_cell.length_a   1.000
_cell.length_b   1.000
_cell.length_c   1.000
_cell.angle_alpha   90.00
_cell.angle_beta   90.00
_cell.angle_gamma   90.00
#
_symmetry.space_group_name_H-M   'P 1'
#
loop_
_entity.id
_entity.type
_entity.pdbx_description
1 polymer ?
#
loop_
_entity_poly.entity_id
_entity_poly.type
_entity_poly.pdbx_seq_one_letter_code
_entity_poly.pdbx_strand_id
1 'polypeptide(L)'
;MQKLNCWEIKKCGREPGGAKTADMGACPAAADIAANGLNSGKNGGRICWAIAGTFCGGKVQGDFAQKQVSCMSCEVFKQIKREEGAENFKLMKAKQAYQAAVR
;
A
#
# COMPACT_ATOMS: atom_id res chain seq x y z
N MET A 1 6.34 20.00 -3.80
CA MET A 1 5.59 19.44 -2.65
C MET A 1 6.04 18.00 -2.45
N GLN A 2 6.28 17.56 -1.22
CA GLN A 2 6.64 16.17 -0.94
C GLN A 2 5.41 15.27 -1.06
N LYS A 3 5.49 14.16 -1.83
CA LYS A 3 4.41 13.18 -1.98
C LYS A 3 4.41 12.23 -0.77
N LEU A 4 3.25 12.03 -0.16
CA LEU A 4 3.11 11.25 1.07
C LEU A 4 2.87 9.76 0.80
N ASN A 5 3.44 8.92 1.66
CA ASN A 5 3.19 7.49 1.74
C ASN A 5 1.90 7.20 2.54
N CYS A 6 1.39 5.96 2.43
CA CYS A 6 0.15 5.56 3.08
C CYS A 6 0.16 5.75 4.60
N TRP A 7 1.30 5.54 5.28
CA TRP A 7 1.41 5.70 6.73
C TRP A 7 1.42 7.17 7.17
N GLU A 8 1.92 8.09 6.35
CA GLU A 8 1.87 9.53 6.62
C GLU A 8 0.44 10.07 6.47
N ILE A 9 -0.32 9.55 5.49
CA ILE A 9 -1.73 9.91 5.27
C ILE A 9 -2.62 9.30 6.35
N LYS A 10 -2.51 7.98 6.59
CA LYS A 10 -3.37 7.24 7.52
C LYS A 10 -2.97 7.40 8.98
N LYS A 11 -1.73 7.80 9.26
CA LYS A 11 -1.13 7.88 10.61
C LYS A 11 -1.34 6.59 11.41
N CYS A 12 -1.08 5.45 10.77
CA CYS A 12 -1.40 4.14 11.35
C CYS A 12 -0.41 3.69 12.45
N GLY A 13 0.77 4.30 12.53
CA GLY A 13 1.80 4.00 13.54
C GLY A 13 2.61 2.73 13.25
N ARG A 14 2.55 2.20 12.02
CA ARG A 14 3.27 0.97 11.60
C ARG A 14 4.35 1.23 10.55
N GLU A 15 4.67 2.49 10.31
CA GLU A 15 5.88 2.94 9.61
C GLU A 15 7.16 2.47 10.33
N PRO A 16 8.35 2.53 9.69
CA PRO A 16 9.59 2.15 10.34
C PRO A 16 9.82 3.00 11.60
N GLY A 17 9.97 2.35 12.76
CA GLY A 17 10.07 3.02 14.07
C GLY A 17 8.74 3.55 14.64
N GLY A 18 7.60 3.25 14.01
CA GLY A 18 6.29 3.69 14.46
C GLY A 18 5.84 3.01 15.77
N ALA A 19 5.00 3.70 16.54
CA ALA A 19 4.59 3.30 17.89
C ALA A 19 3.91 1.91 17.98
N LYS A 20 3.25 1.45 16.90
CA LYS A 20 2.56 0.15 16.87
C LYS A 20 3.41 -0.98 16.29
N THR A 21 4.68 -0.71 15.94
CA THR A 21 5.56 -1.75 15.38
C THR A 21 5.94 -2.81 16.42
N ALA A 22 6.05 -2.45 17.70
CA ALA A 22 6.31 -3.40 18.78
C ALA A 22 5.18 -4.43 18.95
N ASP A 23 3.92 -3.97 18.88
CA ASP A 23 2.75 -4.81 19.16
C ASP A 23 2.21 -5.52 17.92
N MET A 24 2.26 -4.86 16.75
CA MET A 24 1.63 -5.34 15.51
C MET A 24 2.63 -5.72 14.41
N GLY A 25 3.94 -5.58 14.69
CA GLY A 25 4.98 -5.70 13.68
C GLY A 25 4.99 -4.55 12.65
N ALA A 26 6.10 -4.44 11.91
CA ALA A 26 6.24 -3.47 10.83
C ALA A 26 5.20 -3.68 9.72
N CYS A 27 4.70 -2.59 9.13
CA CYS A 27 3.79 -2.67 8.00
C CYS A 27 4.47 -3.30 6.78
N PRO A 28 3.87 -4.29 6.10
CA PRO A 28 4.45 -4.86 4.89
C PRO A 28 4.72 -3.83 3.80
N ALA A 29 3.86 -2.81 3.64
CA ALA A 29 4.12 -1.71 2.70
C ALA A 29 5.36 -0.89 3.10
N ALA A 30 5.59 -0.69 4.39
CA ALA A 30 6.76 0.02 4.88
C ALA A 30 8.05 -0.80 4.75
N ALA A 31 7.95 -2.13 4.68
CA ALA A 31 9.09 -3.05 4.59
C ALA A 31 9.40 -3.52 3.15
N ASP A 32 8.48 -3.36 2.20
CA ASP A 32 8.65 -3.87 0.83
C ASP A 32 9.58 -2.99 -0.02
N ILE A 33 10.88 -3.25 0.09
CA ILE A 33 11.94 -2.54 -0.65
C ILE A 33 11.83 -2.79 -2.16
N ALA A 34 11.28 -3.94 -2.59
CA ALA A 34 11.11 -4.23 -4.02
C ALA A 34 10.10 -3.30 -4.70
N ALA A 35 9.25 -2.62 -3.92
CA ALA A 35 8.33 -1.60 -4.40
C ALA A 35 8.90 -0.17 -4.37
N ASN A 36 10.13 0.02 -3.85
CA ASN A 36 10.69 1.35 -3.65
C ASN A 36 10.76 2.15 -4.96
N GLY A 37 10.35 3.42 -4.91
CA GLY A 37 10.25 4.31 -6.08
C GLY A 37 8.95 4.18 -6.88
N LEU A 38 8.14 3.13 -6.68
CA LEU A 38 6.86 3.01 -7.37
C LEU A 38 5.90 4.12 -6.93
N ASN A 39 5.27 4.74 -7.92
CA ASN A 39 4.50 5.97 -7.73
C ASN A 39 5.30 6.98 -6.91
N SER A 40 6.57 7.26 -7.22
CA SER A 40 7.37 8.26 -6.49
C SER A 40 7.39 8.06 -4.95
N GLY A 41 7.19 6.83 -4.47
CA GLY A 41 7.02 6.50 -3.05
C GLY A 41 8.24 5.82 -2.44
N LYS A 42 8.26 5.74 -1.10
CA LYS A 42 9.26 4.95 -0.36
C LYS A 42 8.73 3.54 -0.14
N ASN A 43 9.53 2.53 -0.45
CA ASN A 43 9.13 1.11 -0.37
C ASN A 43 7.75 0.91 -1.02
N GLY A 44 6.84 0.16 -0.38
CA GLY A 44 5.46 -0.01 -0.83
C GLY A 44 4.49 1.11 -0.43
N GLY A 45 4.96 2.23 0.12
CA GLY A 45 4.14 3.27 0.74
C GLY A 45 3.13 3.93 -0.19
N ARG A 46 3.47 4.09 -1.49
CA ARG A 46 2.56 4.65 -2.50
C ARG A 46 1.99 3.60 -3.46
N ILE A 47 2.03 2.32 -3.06
CA ILE A 47 1.39 1.22 -3.76
C ILE A 47 0.83 0.17 -2.77
N CYS A 48 0.43 0.62 -1.57
CA CYS A 48 0.11 -0.27 -0.44
C CYS A 48 -1.06 -1.23 -0.72
N TRP A 49 -1.93 -0.90 -1.69
CA TRP A 49 -3.01 -1.77 -2.17
C TRP A 49 -2.49 -3.01 -2.90
N ALA A 50 -1.33 -2.90 -3.55
CA ALA A 50 -0.67 -4.00 -4.26
C ALA A 50 0.20 -4.87 -3.34
N ILE A 51 0.30 -4.54 -2.05
CA ILE A 51 1.12 -5.29 -1.08
C ILE A 51 0.20 -6.14 -0.20
N ALA A 52 0.46 -7.46 -0.15
CA ALA A 52 -0.27 -8.38 0.72
C ALA A 52 -0.04 -8.06 2.21
N GLY A 53 -1.01 -8.38 3.07
CA GLY A 53 -0.87 -8.16 4.52
C GLY A 53 -0.85 -6.70 4.96
N THR A 54 -1.06 -5.72 4.08
CA THR A 54 -1.24 -4.32 4.53
C THR A 54 -2.61 -4.14 5.17
N PHE A 55 -2.61 -3.69 6.42
CA PHE A 55 -3.80 -3.50 7.26
C PHE A 55 -4.39 -2.12 7.01
N CYS A 56 -5.56 -2.05 6.38
CA CYS A 56 -6.38 -0.84 6.39
C CYS A 56 -7.57 -1.07 7.33
N GLY A 57 -7.54 -0.47 8.53
CA GLY A 57 -8.71 -0.45 9.44
C GLY A 57 -8.79 -1.53 10.52
N GLY A 58 -7.67 -2.17 10.89
CA GLY A 58 -7.61 -3.01 12.10
C GLY A 58 -8.15 -4.44 11.97
N LYS A 59 -8.64 -4.86 10.80
CA LYS A 59 -8.89 -6.27 10.46
C LYS A 59 -7.95 -6.70 9.34
N VAL A 60 -7.41 -7.91 9.42
CA VAL A 60 -6.75 -8.57 8.28
C VAL A 60 -7.82 -8.69 7.19
N GLN A 61 -7.71 -7.90 6.13
CA GLN A 61 -8.57 -8.07 4.96
C GLN A 61 -7.95 -9.16 4.09
N GLY A 62 -8.78 -10.14 3.71
CA GLY A 62 -8.43 -11.43 3.07
C GLY A 62 -7.73 -11.30 1.71
N ASP A 63 -8.23 -12.03 0.70
CA ASP A 63 -7.52 -12.16 -0.58
C ASP A 63 -7.26 -10.82 -1.30
N PHE A 64 -6.32 -10.86 -2.25
CA PHE A 64 -5.90 -9.71 -3.05
C PHE A 64 -7.06 -9.06 -3.84
N ALA A 65 -8.05 -9.82 -4.29
CA ALA A 65 -9.18 -9.34 -5.08
C ALA A 65 -10.21 -8.58 -4.22
N GLN A 66 -10.54 -9.06 -3.02
CA GLN A 66 -11.38 -8.34 -2.06
C GLN A 66 -10.74 -7.00 -1.65
N LYS A 67 -9.40 -6.99 -1.56
CA LYS A 67 -8.62 -5.80 -1.27
C LYS A 67 -8.61 -4.77 -2.39
N GLN A 68 -8.67 -5.18 -3.67
CA GLN A 68 -8.69 -4.24 -4.79
C GLN A 68 -9.93 -3.33 -4.76
N VAL A 69 -11.11 -3.90 -4.52
CA VAL A 69 -12.37 -3.14 -4.50
C VAL A 69 -12.41 -2.15 -3.33
N SER A 70 -11.98 -2.57 -2.13
CA SER A 70 -11.92 -1.68 -0.96
C SER A 70 -10.80 -0.65 -1.06
N CYS A 71 -9.70 -0.95 -1.76
CA CYS A 71 -8.61 0.01 -1.95
C CYS A 71 -8.93 1.09 -2.98
N MET A 72 -9.72 0.80 -4.03
CA MET A 72 -10.11 1.82 -5.01
C MET A 72 -10.95 2.94 -4.40
N SER A 73 -11.67 2.68 -3.30
CA SER A 73 -12.41 3.69 -2.55
C SER A 73 -11.58 4.42 -1.50
N CYS A 74 -10.38 3.91 -1.16
CA CYS A 74 -9.48 4.46 -0.15
C CYS A 74 -8.93 5.84 -0.53
N GLU A 75 -8.85 6.74 0.46
CA GLU A 75 -8.32 8.10 0.29
C GLU A 75 -6.87 8.10 -0.21
N VAL A 76 -6.04 7.16 0.27
CA VAL A 76 -4.64 6.99 -0.13
C VAL A 76 -4.55 6.69 -1.63
N PHE A 77 -5.35 5.73 -2.11
CA PHE A 77 -5.38 5.38 -3.52
C PHE A 77 -5.82 6.56 -4.39
N LYS A 78 -6.92 7.22 -4.02
CA LYS A 78 -7.46 8.38 -4.75
C LYS A 78 -6.47 9.55 -4.79
N GLN A 79 -5.81 9.83 -3.68
CA GLN A 79 -4.79 10.87 -3.59
C GLN A 79 -3.59 10.53 -4.49
N ILE A 80 -3.05 9.31 -4.39
CA ILE A 80 -1.89 8.91 -5.18
C ILE A 80 -2.19 8.91 -6.68
N LYS A 81 -3.36 8.39 -7.07
CA LYS A 81 -3.81 8.41 -8.48
C LYS A 81 -3.89 9.83 -9.04
N ARG A 82 -4.36 10.80 -8.24
CA ARG A 82 -4.38 12.22 -8.62
C ARG A 82 -2.98 12.83 -8.71
N GLU A 83 -2.10 12.52 -7.76
CA GLU A 83 -0.74 13.07 -7.68
C GLU A 83 0.23 12.51 -8.75
N GLU A 84 0.02 11.26 -9.22
CA GLU A 84 0.83 10.68 -10.31
C GLU A 84 0.30 11.03 -11.70
N GLY A 85 -1.02 11.21 -11.84
CA GLY A 85 -1.67 11.37 -13.14
C GLY A 85 -1.73 10.07 -13.95
N ALA A 86 -2.43 10.12 -15.08
CA ALA A 86 -2.75 8.91 -15.87
C ALA A 86 -1.52 8.22 -16.48
N GLU A 87 -0.48 8.98 -16.82
CA GLU A 87 0.71 8.47 -17.53
C GLU A 87 1.72 7.80 -16.60
N ASN A 88 1.88 8.31 -15.37
CA ASN A 88 2.91 7.84 -14.44
C ASN A 88 2.38 6.84 -13.41
N PHE A 89 1.07 6.80 -13.18
CA PHE A 89 0.47 5.95 -12.16
C PHE A 89 0.70 4.45 -12.43
N LYS A 90 1.26 3.76 -11.44
CA LYS A 90 1.47 2.31 -11.40
C LYS A 90 0.49 1.67 -10.45
N LEU A 91 -0.39 0.83 -11.00
CA LEU A 91 -1.37 0.09 -10.21
C LEU A 91 -0.75 -1.12 -9.50
N MET A 92 0.22 -1.79 -10.11
CA MET A 92 0.77 -3.09 -9.68
C MET A 92 2.31 -3.09 -9.70
N LYS A 93 2.93 -4.02 -8.96
CA LYS A 93 4.38 -4.30 -9.10
C LYS A 93 4.67 -5.03 -10.41
N ALA A 94 5.86 -4.84 -10.96
CA ALA A 94 6.31 -5.60 -12.12
C ALA A 94 6.28 -7.11 -11.81
N LYS A 95 5.73 -7.92 -12.72
CA LYS A 95 5.58 -9.39 -12.59
C LYS A 95 4.66 -9.87 -11.46
N GLN A 96 3.83 -9.00 -10.88
CA GLN A 96 2.80 -9.44 -9.95
C GLN A 96 1.69 -10.17 -10.72
N ALA A 97 1.81 -11.49 -10.83
CA ALA A 97 0.78 -12.33 -11.42
C ALA A 97 -0.45 -12.36 -10.50
N TYR A 98 -1.62 -12.11 -11.08
CA TYR A 98 -2.89 -12.46 -10.44
C TYR A 98 -2.95 -13.98 -10.37
N GLN A 99 -2.61 -14.55 -9.21
CA GLN A 99 -3.02 -15.93 -8.94
C GLN A 99 -4.49 -15.85 -8.54
N ALA A 100 -5.36 -16.17 -9.50
CA ALA A 100 -6.74 -16.50 -9.19
C ALA A 100 -6.69 -17.53 -8.06
N ALA A 101 -7.38 -17.26 -6.96
CA ALA A 101 -7.40 -18.12 -5.79
C ALA A 101 -7.58 -19.58 -6.25
N VAL A 102 -6.58 -20.42 -5.97
CA VAL A 102 -6.70 -21.85 -6.15
C VAL A 102 -7.85 -22.30 -5.24
N ARG A 103 -8.87 -22.90 -5.87
CA ARG A 103 -10.05 -23.46 -5.24
C ARG A 103 -9.70 -24.47 -4.14
#